data_AF-A0A0J5ING2-F1
#
_entry.id   AF-A0A0J5ING2-F1
#
_cell.length_a   1.000
_cell.length_b   1.000
_cell.length_c   1.000
_cell.angle_alpha   90.00
_cell.angle_beta   90.00
_cell.angle_gamma   90.00
#
_symmetry.space_group_name_H-M   'P 1'
#
loop_
_entity.id
_entity.type
_entity.pdbx_description
1 polymer ?
#
loop_
_entity_poly.entity_id
_entity_poly.type
_entity_poly.pdbx_seq_one_letter_code
_entity_poly.pdbx_strand_id
1 'polypeptide(L)' 'MGMYIISYDGVDDANTVLVSTQIPLDIDVSTLASASNFLTILENNALSYVEGLPDGDNVTRIANIRIHLL' A
#
# COMPACT_ATOMS: atom_id res chain seq x y z
N MET A 1 -10.16 -9.05 14.20
CA MET A 1 -9.90 -8.15 13.07
C MET A 1 -9.11 -6.97 13.58
N GLY A 2 -7.95 -6.69 12.96
CA GLY A 2 -7.11 -5.54 13.29
C GLY A 2 -7.28 -4.48 12.21
N MET A 3 -7.45 -3.22 12.60
CA MET A 3 -7.42 -2.10 11.66
C MET A 3 -6.01 -1.56 11.58
N TYR A 4 -5.53 -1.37 10.35
CA TYR A 4 -4.21 -0.83 10.07
C TYR A 4 -4.35 0.44 9.23
N ILE A 5 -3.59 1.48 9.56
CA ILE A 5 -3.36 2.60 8.63
C ILE A 5 -2.04 2.33 7.94
N ILE A 6 -2.10 2.18 6.62
CA ILE A 6 -0.91 1.94 5.83
C ILE A 6 -0.62 3.17 4.99
N SER A 7 0.60 3.68 5.12
CA SER A 7 1.12 4.78 4.32
C SER A 7 2.05 4.25 3.25
N TYR A 8 1.96 4.82 2.05
CA TYR A 8 2.71 4.39 0.88
C TYR A 8 3.19 5.58 0.07
N ASP A 9 4.35 5.41 -0.57
CA ASP A 9 4.83 6.31 -1.62
C ASP A 9 4.73 5.59 -2.97
N GLY A 10 3.94 6.12 -3.89
CA GLY A 10 3.93 5.71 -5.28
C GLY A 10 5.09 6.39 -6.02
N VAL A 11 5.98 5.59 -6.62
CA VAL A 11 7.17 6.10 -7.31
C VAL A 11 7.19 5.71 -8.78
N ASP A 12 7.85 6.54 -9.58
CA ASP A 12 8.13 6.26 -11.00
C ASP A 12 9.38 5.37 -11.19
N ASP A 13 9.70 5.07 -12.45
CA ASP A 13 10.89 4.32 -12.83
C ASP A 13 12.22 5.01 -12.44
N ALA A 14 12.20 6.33 -12.25
CA ALA A 14 13.34 7.11 -11.79
C ALA A 14 13.47 7.19 -10.26
N ASN A 15 12.58 6.54 -9.49
CA ASN A 15 12.47 6.60 -8.04
C ASN A 15 11.97 7.95 -7.48
N THR A 16 11.33 8.78 -8.31
CA THR A 16 10.69 10.02 -7.85
C THR A 16 9.37 9.68 -7.19
N VAL A 17 9.11 10.23 -6.01
CA VAL A 17 7.80 10.11 -5.36
C VAL A 17 6.80 11.00 -6.10
N LEU A 18 5.80 10.36 -6.71
CA LEU A 18 4.71 11.05 -7.40
C LEU A 18 3.52 11.27 -6.47
N VAL A 19 3.23 10.26 -5.65
CA VAL A 19 2.09 10.27 -4.73
C VAL A 19 2.55 9.77 -3.37
N SER A 20 2.15 10.45 -2.30
CA SER A 20 2.27 9.94 -0.93
C SER A 20 0.90 9.95 -0.30
N THR A 21 0.42 8.78 0.14
CA THR A 21 -0.96 8.62 0.60
C THR A 21 -1.08 7.60 1.72
N GLN A 22 -2.24 7.58 2.36
CA GLN A 22 -2.58 6.65 3.43
C GLN A 22 -3.94 6.00 3.14
N ILE A 23 -4.03 4.69 3.36
CA ILE A 23 -5.30 3.96 3.28
C ILE A 23 -5.55 3.20 4.58
N PRO A 24 -6.77 3.23 5.11
CA PRO A 24 -7.20 2.31 6.14
C PRO A 24 -7.42 0.93 5.49
N LEU A 25 -6.82 -0.09 6.07
CA LEU A 25 -6.96 -1.49 5.66
C LEU A 25 -7.45 -2.31 6.84
N ASP A 26 -8.60 -2.94 6.65
CA ASP A 26 -9.14 -3.94 7.56
C ASP A 26 -8.70 -5.32 7.06
N ILE A 27 -7.79 -5.95 7.80
CA ILE A 27 -7.21 -7.25 7.44
C ILE A 27 -7.36 -8.20 8.61
N ASP A 28 -8.00 -9.33 8.36
CA ASP A 28 -8.02 -10.42 9.32
C ASP A 28 -6.74 -11.25 9.22
N VAL A 29 -5.69 -10.82 9.92
CA VAL A 29 -4.39 -11.49 9.95
C VAL A 29 -4.48 -12.95 10.42
N SER A 30 -5.52 -13.32 11.19
CA SER A 30 -5.71 -14.70 11.64
C SER A 30 -6.02 -15.68 10.51
N THR A 31 -6.47 -15.17 9.36
CA THR A 31 -6.79 -15.95 8.16
C THR A 31 -5.60 -16.11 7.20
N LEU A 32 -4.48 -15.43 7.47
CA LEU A 32 -3.32 -15.42 6.60
C LEU A 32 -2.41 -16.61 6.90
N ALA A 33 -2.09 -17.38 5.86
CA ALA A 33 -1.20 -18.54 5.98
C ALA A 33 0.26 -18.16 6.27
N SER A 34 0.67 -16.92 5.98
CA SER A 34 2.03 -16.43 6.17
C SER A 34 2.09 -14.90 6.18
N ALA A 35 3.21 -14.36 6.67
CA ALA A 35 3.51 -12.93 6.59
C ALA A 35 3.71 -12.44 5.14
N SER A 36 4.13 -13.31 4.21
CA SER A 36 4.24 -12.93 2.79
C SER A 36 2.86 -12.60 2.19
N ASN A 37 1.82 -13.35 2.58
CA ASN A 37 0.46 -13.08 2.11
C ASN A 37 -0.04 -11.72 2.58
N PHE A 38 0.32 -11.32 3.81
CA PHE A 38 0.03 -9.99 4.31
C PHE A 38 0.68 -8.91 3.43
N LEU A 39 1.98 -9.03 3.13
CA LEU A 39 2.69 -8.07 2.29
C LEU A 39 2.11 -7.98 0.87
N THR A 40 1.74 -9.11 0.27
CA THR A 40 1.10 -9.13 -1.05
C THR A 40 -0.26 -8.42 -1.04
N ILE A 41 -1.07 -8.62 0.00
CA ILE A 41 -2.35 -7.90 0.14
C ILE A 41 -2.11 -6.40 0.25
N LEU A 42 -1.12 -5.99 1.06
CA LEU A 42 -0.77 -4.58 1.22
C LEU A 42 -0.33 -3.95 -0.11
N GLU A 43 0.53 -4.62 -0.86
CA GLU A 43 1.07 -4.12 -2.14
C GLU A 43 -0.03 -4.00 -3.19
N ASN A 44 -0.88 -5.02 -3.34
CA ASN A 44 -1.96 -5.01 -4.32
C ASN A 44 -3.00 -3.92 -4.02
N ASN A 45 -3.39 -3.75 -2.76
CA ASN A 45 -4.34 -2.70 -2.36
C ASN A 45 -3.72 -1.30 -2.54
N ALA A 46 -2.45 -1.14 -2.21
CA ALA A 46 -1.74 0.12 -2.39
C ALA A 46 -1.64 0.52 -3.86
N LEU A 47 -1.23 -0.42 -4.73
CA LEU A 47 -1.10 -0.17 -6.16
C LEU A 47 -2.45 0.20 -6.78
N SER A 48 -3.49 -0.61 -6.51
CA SER A 48 -4.83 -0.34 -7.02
C SER A 48 -5.40 1.00 -6.52
N TYR A 49 -5.07 1.40 -5.29
CA TYR A 49 -5.51 2.70 -4.77
C TYR A 49 -4.76 3.86 -5.41
N VAL A 50 -3.44 3.73 -5.58
CA VAL A 50 -2.58 4.78 -6.14
C VAL A 50 -2.88 5.02 -7.61
N GLU A 51 -3.12 3.97 -8.40
CA GLU A 51 -3.58 4.09 -9.80
C GLU A 51 -4.92 4.86 -9.93
N GLY A 52 -5.74 4.89 -8.87
CA GLY A 52 -7.00 5.64 -8.86
C GLY A 52 -6.85 7.15 -8.58
N LEU A 53 -5.64 7.64 -8.31
CA LEU A 53 -5.38 9.04 -7.97
C LEU A 53 -4.98 9.86 -9.21
N PRO A 54 -5.24 11.19 -9.23
CA PRO A 54 -4.96 12.04 -10.40
C PRO A 54 -3.50 12.01 -10.89
N ASP A 55 -2.53 11.82 -9.98
CA ASP A 55 -1.10 11.72 -10.28
C ASP A 55 -0.60 10.25 -10.28
N GLY A 56 -1.53 9.29 -10.25
CA GLY A 56 -1.29 7.86 -10.10
C GLY A 56 -0.90 7.13 -11.39
N ASP A 57 -1.28 7.65 -12.55
CA ASP A 57 -1.07 7.01 -13.87
C ASP A 57 0.41 6.74 -14.23
N ASN A 58 1.35 7.42 -13.57
CA ASN A 58 2.79 7.26 -13.80
C ASN A 58 3.51 6.49 -12.67
N VAL A 59 2.76 5.96 -11.70
CA VAL A 59 3.33 5.15 -10.63
C VAL A 59 3.60 3.75 -11.16
N THR A 60 4.87 3.31 -11.08
CA THR A 60 5.28 1.99 -11.56
C THR A 60 5.51 0.99 -10.42
N ARG A 61 5.67 1.49 -9.19
CA ARG A 61 5.79 0.65 -7.98
C ARG A 61 5.41 1.40 -6.70
N ILE A 62 5.20 0.62 -5.65
CA ILE A 62 4.99 1.12 -4.29
C ILE A 62 6.31 1.04 -3.48
N ALA A 63 6.63 2.10 -2.77
CA ALA A 63 7.82 2.22 -1.92
C ALA A 63 7.47 2.78 -0.53
N ASN A 64 8.42 2.67 0.41
CA ASN A 64 8.35 3.25 1.76
C ASN A 64 7.05 2.93 2.54
N ILE A 65 6.68 1.65 2.58
CA ILE A 65 5.48 1.18 3.26
C ILE A 65 5.62 1.38 4.78
N ARG A 66 4.70 2.12 5.39
CA ARG A 66 4.62 2.31 6.85
C ARG A 66 3.30 1.82 7.39
N ILE A 67 3.34 0.99 8.43
CA ILE A 67 2.17 0.34 9.01
C ILE A 67 1.94 0.89 10.41
N HIS A 68 0.75 1.43 10.66
CA HIS A 68 0.34 1.94 11.96
C HIS A 68 -0.84 1.12 12.47
N LEU A 69 -0.75 0.71 13.73
CA LEU A 69 -1.84 0.06 14.45
C LEU A 69 -2.80 1.13 14.99
N LEU A 70 -4.10 0.90 14.83
CA LEU A 70 -5.15 1.69 15.47
C LEU A 70 -5.56 1.12 16.82
#